data_AF-A0A7D8V0L3-F1
#
_entry.id   AF-A0A7D8V0L3-F1
#
_cell.length_a   1.000
_cell.length_b   1.000
_cell.length_c   1.000
_cell.angle_alpha   90.00
_cell.angle_beta   90.00
_cell.angle_gamma   90.00
#
_symmetry.space_group_name_H-M   'P 1'
#
loop_
_entity.id
_entity.type
_entity.pdbx_description
1 polymer ?
#
loop_
_entity_poly.entity_id
_entity_poly.type
_entity_poly.pdbx_seq_one_letter_code
_entity_poly.pdbx_strand_id
1 'polypeptide(L)'
;MGNNSDKMYVTYSEHAAGHHTASGGGKRAETGKSDFQRLPFDSCALSLQPFRNPVAVVADTAPGEQPRADVFDLLNIVPYVRKFKTNPVTGKPLETSQLIKLNFFKNSEGNYHDPITFKVFSPHVHIVFLKNTGNVFDMASLQLLAIKPKTWRDLVSDEEFKREDIITIQDPSNLKSRDLREYDYVKNEKSLTDADREADPLKGINVDAAGGASKVLKMIAEKTRSENTSPSPAPSAKGDEKPKEGVVAKRKVEQLAYNASNYSSGRAAAALTSTTLGPEVKDERAMFDEEEYMFEEMMKPTKDKDRLKSKAYATIMTNLGGLNVELHGDRAPKTVYNFVQLAKQGKYDNVIFHRLIPGFMIQGGDPTGTGRGGESFWGAGFRDEYAEKGAFKHDARGVLSMANSGPHTNGSQFFITFTETPHLNNKHTVFGKLVGGEDVLLRMERTNVRPGSDRPTKDIVITGVNILQDPFEEYQKRLKARLARQDQSEEAQRRRAEKAAEREKDRTTWLGTDLGAKGESKAVRAERKRKADDEGVGKYLKPAKAPAPVAAAAPAAKPVEFGIEKKKRKAGGGFGDFSGW
;
A
#
# COMPACT_ATOMS: atom_id res chain seq x y z
N MET A 1 -49.12 -0.08 -13.74
CA MET A 1 -48.56 -1.34 -13.19
C MET A 1 -47.06 -1.30 -13.43
N GLY A 2 -46.13 -1.28 -12.49
CA GLY A 2 -46.12 -1.30 -11.03
C GLY A 2 -44.64 -1.47 -10.68
N ASN A 3 -43.92 -0.38 -10.40
CA ASN A 3 -42.51 -0.41 -10.04
C ASN A 3 -42.31 0.43 -8.77
N ASN A 4 -42.45 -0.21 -7.61
CA ASN A 4 -41.81 0.09 -6.32
C ASN A 4 -41.43 1.56 -6.02
N SER A 5 -42.34 2.53 -6.18
CA SER A 5 -42.10 3.93 -5.82
C SER A 5 -42.47 4.28 -4.38
N ASP A 6 -43.07 3.36 -3.62
CA ASP A 6 -43.51 3.58 -2.23
C ASP A 6 -42.58 2.94 -1.19
N LYS A 7 -41.29 3.33 -1.20
CA LYS A 7 -40.38 3.02 -0.09
C LYS A 7 -39.96 4.30 0.59
N MET A 8 -40.20 4.39 1.90
CA MET A 8 -39.85 5.53 2.78
C MET A 8 -38.34 5.64 3.08
N TYR A 9 -37.49 4.80 2.48
CA TYR A 9 -36.04 4.83 2.67
C TYR A 9 -35.31 4.44 1.37
N VAL A 10 -34.18 5.10 1.14
CA VAL A 10 -33.32 4.92 -0.04
C VAL A 10 -32.36 3.75 0.19
N THR A 11 -32.24 2.85 -0.78
CA THR A 11 -31.31 1.72 -0.69
C THR A 11 -29.87 2.13 -1.05
N TYR A 12 -28.88 1.41 -0.51
CA TYR A 12 -27.46 1.67 -0.77
C TYR A 12 -27.11 1.63 -2.27
N SER A 13 -27.77 0.77 -3.05
CA SER A 13 -27.64 0.69 -4.51
C SER A 13 -28.18 1.91 -5.25
N GLU A 14 -29.24 2.54 -4.75
CA GLU A 14 -29.81 3.77 -5.31
C GLU A 14 -28.98 4.99 -4.91
N HIS A 15 -28.35 4.96 -3.73
CA HIS A 15 -27.39 5.99 -3.29
C HIS A 15 -26.04 5.90 -4.02
N ALA A 16 -25.64 4.69 -4.46
CA ALA A 16 -24.43 4.47 -5.25
C ALA A 16 -24.59 4.91 -6.72
N ALA A 17 -25.81 4.96 -7.23
CA ALA A 17 -26.14 5.41 -8.59
C ALA A 17 -26.65 6.87 -8.58
N GLY A 18 -25.80 7.81 -8.17
CA GLY A 18 -26.12 9.23 -8.17
C GLY A 18 -26.36 9.78 -9.57
N HIS A 19 -27.62 10.12 -9.91
CA HIS A 19 -28.10 11.41 -10.41
C HIS A 19 -29.44 11.24 -11.14
N HIS A 20 -30.49 11.89 -10.61
CA HIS A 20 -31.68 12.25 -11.39
C HIS A 20 -31.80 13.77 -11.40
N THR A 21 -31.48 14.38 -12.54
CA THR A 21 -32.18 15.57 -13.01
C THR A 21 -32.66 15.25 -14.41
N ALA A 22 -33.97 15.14 -14.56
CA ALA A 22 -34.62 14.92 -15.83
C ALA A 22 -34.66 16.24 -16.62
N SER A 23 -34.02 16.28 -17.78
CA SER A 23 -34.57 16.83 -19.04
C SER A 23 -33.48 17.00 -20.10
N GLY A 24 -33.81 16.64 -21.34
CA GLY A 24 -33.10 17.09 -22.54
C GLY A 24 -32.17 16.07 -23.18
N GLY A 25 -32.64 15.41 -24.25
CA GLY A 25 -31.81 14.56 -25.11
C GLY A 25 -30.70 15.37 -25.79
N GLY A 26 -29.46 14.89 -25.65
CA GLY A 26 -28.28 15.44 -26.30
C GLY A 26 -27.23 14.34 -26.49
N LYS A 27 -26.64 14.28 -27.69
CA LYS A 27 -25.72 13.25 -28.16
C LYS A 27 -24.60 12.92 -27.16
N ARG A 28 -24.33 11.62 -27.03
CA ARG A 28 -23.23 11.01 -26.26
C ARG A 28 -21.89 11.52 -26.81
N ALA A 29 -21.30 12.52 -26.15
CA ALA A 29 -19.87 12.82 -26.29
C ALA A 29 -19.13 11.99 -25.24
N GLU A 30 -18.23 11.12 -25.69
CA GLU A 30 -17.25 10.47 -24.84
C GLU A 30 -16.47 11.54 -24.06
N THR A 31 -16.69 11.60 -22.76
CA THR A 31 -15.81 12.33 -21.85
C THR A 31 -15.33 11.34 -20.80
N GLY A 32 -14.08 10.93 -20.94
CA GLY A 32 -13.34 10.25 -19.88
C GLY A 32 -13.33 11.14 -18.65
N LYS A 33 -14.12 10.76 -17.64
CA LYS A 33 -14.01 11.37 -16.31
C LYS A 33 -12.79 10.75 -15.64
N SER A 34 -11.65 11.40 -15.85
CA SER A 34 -10.45 11.30 -15.03
C SER A 34 -10.80 11.43 -13.56
N ASP A 35 -10.32 10.53 -12.71
CA ASP A 35 -10.42 10.66 -11.25
C ASP A 35 -9.80 12.00 -10.80
N PHE A 36 -10.60 12.83 -10.14
CA PHE A 36 -10.18 14.12 -9.63
C PHE A 36 -9.25 13.92 -8.41
N GLN A 37 -7.94 14.11 -8.58
CA GLN A 37 -6.95 13.92 -7.52
C GLN A 37 -6.57 15.27 -6.89
N ARG A 38 -7.12 15.55 -5.70
CA ARG A 38 -6.84 16.77 -4.91
C ARG A 38 -5.50 16.67 -4.20
N LEU A 39 -4.67 17.71 -4.27
CA LEU A 39 -3.46 17.79 -3.46
C LEU A 39 -3.81 18.01 -1.97
N PRO A 40 -3.32 17.15 -1.05
CA PRO A 40 -3.48 17.35 0.40
C PRO A 40 -2.99 18.72 0.87
N PHE A 41 -3.51 19.22 2.01
CA PHE A 41 -3.19 20.55 2.52
C PHE A 41 -1.78 20.65 3.10
N ASP A 42 -1.23 19.53 3.58
CA ASP A 42 0.09 19.36 4.17
C ASP A 42 1.19 19.12 3.12
N SER A 43 0.83 19.16 1.84
CA SER A 43 1.73 18.88 0.72
C SER A 43 2.09 20.14 -0.07
N CYS A 44 3.34 20.20 -0.51
CA CYS A 44 3.89 21.26 -1.36
C CYS A 44 3.35 21.14 -2.79
N ALA A 45 2.86 22.25 -3.37
CA ALA A 45 2.31 22.26 -4.72
C ALA A 45 3.34 22.03 -5.84
N LEU A 46 4.64 22.22 -5.56
CA LEU A 46 5.72 21.98 -6.52
C LEU A 46 6.31 20.56 -6.43
N SER A 47 6.65 20.09 -5.23
CA SER A 47 7.28 18.77 -5.04
C SER A 47 6.28 17.63 -4.84
N LEU A 48 5.01 17.95 -4.55
CA LEU A 48 3.94 16.99 -4.23
C LEU A 48 4.24 16.13 -2.99
N GLN A 49 5.21 16.55 -2.17
CA GLN A 49 5.62 15.91 -0.93
C GLN A 49 5.14 16.73 0.27
N PRO A 50 4.99 16.10 1.45
CA PRO A 50 4.73 16.83 2.68
C PRO A 50 5.78 17.92 2.92
N PHE A 51 5.34 19.15 3.18
CA PHE A 51 6.28 20.25 3.40
C PHE A 51 6.97 20.12 4.77
N ARG A 52 8.21 20.60 4.86
CA ARG A 52 8.92 20.73 6.15
C ARG A 52 8.94 22.18 6.61
N ASN A 53 9.22 23.09 5.67
CA ASN A 53 9.29 24.53 5.90
C ASN A 53 8.25 25.22 5.01
N PRO A 54 6.96 25.23 5.42
CA PRO A 54 5.88 25.75 4.60
C PRO A 54 5.99 27.26 4.41
N VAL A 55 5.86 27.68 3.16
CA VAL A 55 5.72 29.07 2.75
C VAL A 55 4.52 29.21 1.83
N ALA A 56 3.85 30.35 1.90
CA ALA A 56 2.69 30.70 1.10
C ALA A 56 3.01 31.82 0.12
N VAL A 57 2.40 31.74 -1.05
CA VAL A 57 2.27 32.84 -2.01
C VAL A 57 0.80 33.18 -2.12
N VAL A 58 0.45 34.46 -1.95
CA VAL A 58 -0.93 34.92 -2.14
C VAL A 58 -1.26 34.87 -3.62
N ALA A 59 -2.33 34.17 -3.97
CA ALA A 59 -2.83 34.08 -5.33
C ALA A 59 -3.71 35.29 -5.64
N ASP A 60 -3.54 35.87 -6.83
CA ASP A 60 -4.43 36.91 -7.33
C ASP A 60 -5.81 36.30 -7.57
N THR A 61 -6.79 36.75 -6.79
CA THR A 61 -8.18 36.31 -6.87
C THR A 61 -9.02 37.36 -7.60
N ALA A 62 -10.11 36.92 -8.24
CA ALA A 62 -11.00 37.84 -8.92
C ALA A 62 -11.70 38.76 -7.90
N PRO A 63 -12.14 39.99 -8.29
CA PRO A 63 -12.85 40.90 -7.40
C PRO A 63 -14.11 40.21 -6.82
N GLY A 64 -14.14 39.99 -5.51
CA GLY A 64 -15.25 39.35 -4.79
C GLY A 64 -15.02 37.91 -4.35
N GLU A 65 -13.92 37.27 -4.74
CA GLU A 65 -13.52 35.96 -4.22
C GLU A 65 -12.66 36.10 -2.94
N GLN A 66 -12.70 35.11 -2.05
CA GLN A 66 -11.86 35.13 -0.84
C GLN A 66 -10.37 35.00 -1.23
N PRO A 67 -9.47 35.80 -0.62
CA PRO A 67 -8.05 35.70 -0.92
C PRO A 67 -7.54 34.31 -0.57
N ARG A 68 -6.77 33.75 -1.50
CA ARG A 68 -6.26 32.37 -1.44
C ARG A 68 -4.74 32.38 -1.46
N ALA A 69 -4.11 31.35 -0.90
CA ALA A 69 -2.69 31.09 -1.10
C ALA A 69 -2.41 29.70 -1.68
N ASP A 70 -1.30 29.63 -2.40
CA ASP A 70 -0.64 28.38 -2.78
C ASP A 70 0.54 28.13 -1.84
N VAL A 71 0.63 26.88 -1.35
CA VAL A 71 1.61 26.49 -0.33
C VAL A 71 2.73 25.67 -0.95
N PHE A 72 3.96 26.07 -0.64
CA PHE A 72 5.18 25.45 -1.10
C PHE A 72 6.12 25.15 0.06
N ASP A 73 7.11 24.31 -0.20
CA ASP A 73 8.22 24.10 0.71
C ASP A 73 9.38 25.04 0.32
N LEU A 74 9.95 25.73 1.31
CA LEU A 74 10.97 26.76 1.11
C LEU A 74 12.15 26.26 0.26
N LEU A 75 12.61 25.04 0.53
CA LEU A 75 13.76 24.43 -0.16
C LEU A 75 13.50 24.19 -1.65
N ASN A 76 12.24 23.99 -2.03
CA ASN A 76 11.85 23.69 -3.41
C ASN A 76 11.47 24.95 -4.20
N ILE A 77 10.78 25.91 -3.57
CA ILE A 77 10.28 27.10 -4.26
C ILE A 77 11.37 28.13 -4.55
N VAL A 78 12.35 28.30 -3.65
CA VAL A 78 13.41 29.31 -3.83
C VAL A 78 14.25 29.02 -5.08
N PRO A 79 14.75 27.79 -5.31
CA PRO A 79 15.41 27.43 -6.57
C PRO A 79 14.52 27.66 -7.80
N TYR A 80 13.23 27.32 -7.72
CA TYR A 80 12.29 27.50 -8.81
C TYR A 80 12.12 28.97 -9.21
N VAL A 81 11.90 29.84 -8.23
CA VAL A 81 11.73 31.28 -8.45
C VAL A 81 13.02 31.92 -8.97
N ARG A 82 14.20 31.47 -8.53
CA ARG A 82 15.47 31.97 -9.07
C ARG A 82 15.67 31.63 -10.54
N LYS A 83 15.29 30.41 -10.96
CA LYS A 83 15.46 29.94 -12.34
C LYS A 83 14.41 30.51 -13.29
N PHE A 84 13.14 30.45 -12.90
CA PHE A 84 12.02 30.76 -13.80
C PHE A 84 11.38 32.12 -13.52
N LYS A 85 11.60 32.72 -12.34
CA LYS A 85 10.99 34.00 -11.90
C LYS A 85 9.45 34.04 -12.02
N THR A 86 8.82 32.86 -11.98
CA THR A 86 7.38 32.68 -12.12
C THR A 86 6.84 31.81 -10.99
N ASN A 87 5.59 32.01 -10.61
CA ASN A 87 4.84 31.13 -9.71
C ASN A 87 4.56 29.79 -10.42
N PRO A 88 4.91 28.63 -9.84
CA PRO A 88 4.69 27.32 -10.46
C PRO A 88 3.20 26.98 -10.67
N VAL A 89 2.29 27.50 -9.86
CA VAL A 89 0.85 27.20 -9.98
C VAL A 89 0.21 28.09 -11.04
N THR A 90 0.43 29.40 -10.98
CA THR A 90 -0.28 30.38 -11.83
C THR A 90 0.50 30.87 -13.05
N GLY A 91 1.82 30.66 -13.10
CA GLY A 91 2.69 31.15 -14.19
C GLY A 91 3.02 32.65 -14.12
N LYS A 92 2.44 33.40 -13.17
CA LYS A 92 2.66 34.85 -12.98
C LYS A 92 4.07 35.15 -12.44
N PRO A 93 4.64 36.35 -12.71
CA PRO A 93 5.93 36.72 -12.16
C PRO A 93 5.91 36.70 -10.63
N LEU A 94 6.92 36.10 -10.00
CA LEU A 94 7.03 35.93 -8.55
C LEU A 94 8.44 36.27 -8.09
N GLU A 95 8.54 37.04 -7.01
CA GLU A 95 9.80 37.36 -6.33
C GLU A 95 9.91 36.65 -4.97
N THR A 96 11.14 36.41 -4.51
CA THR A 96 11.38 35.76 -3.21
C THR A 96 10.91 36.58 -2.02
N SER A 97 10.77 37.91 -2.17
CA SER A 97 10.25 38.84 -1.17
C SER A 97 8.76 38.64 -0.87
N GLN A 98 8.01 38.03 -1.79
CA GLN A 98 6.56 37.82 -1.66
C GLN A 98 6.22 36.50 -0.95
N LEU A 99 7.22 35.70 -0.58
CA LEU A 99 7.04 34.44 0.15
C LEU A 99 6.76 34.72 1.63
N ILE A 100 5.61 34.27 2.12
CA ILE A 100 5.22 34.41 3.52
C ILE A 100 5.48 33.07 4.23
N LYS A 101 6.20 33.08 5.36
CA LYS A 101 6.42 31.87 6.15
C LYS A 101 5.14 31.49 6.90
N LEU A 102 4.77 30.22 6.86
CA LEU A 102 3.64 29.69 7.62
C LEU A 102 4.09 29.04 8.92
N ASN A 103 3.41 29.35 10.02
CA ASN A 103 3.62 28.76 11.33
C ASN A 103 2.49 27.76 11.62
N PHE A 104 2.77 26.48 11.36
CA PHE A 104 1.89 25.38 11.71
C PHE A 104 2.27 24.79 13.07
N PHE A 105 1.26 24.44 13.87
CA PHE A 105 1.42 23.80 15.18
C PHE A 105 1.14 22.29 15.08
N LYS A 106 1.96 21.48 15.75
CA LYS A 106 1.83 20.00 15.78
C LYS A 106 1.54 19.52 17.19
N ASN A 107 0.67 18.53 17.33
CA ASN A 107 0.40 17.88 18.61
C ASN A 107 1.52 16.88 18.95
N SER A 108 1.44 16.23 20.12
CA SER A 108 2.40 15.18 20.54
C SER A 108 2.49 13.99 19.58
N GLU A 109 1.44 13.75 18.79
CA GLU A 109 1.37 12.67 17.80
C GLU A 109 1.91 13.09 16.42
N GLY A 110 2.32 14.36 16.25
CA GLY A 110 2.86 14.90 15.00
C GLY A 110 1.81 15.44 14.01
N ASN A 111 0.53 15.45 14.38
CA ASN A 111 -0.58 15.95 13.56
C ASN A 111 -0.72 17.47 13.66
N TYR A 112 -1.02 18.14 12.53
CA TYR A 112 -1.25 19.58 12.50
C TYR A 112 -2.58 19.94 13.16
N HIS A 113 -2.59 20.97 14.01
CA HIS A 113 -3.79 21.39 14.73
C HIS A 113 -3.86 22.92 14.88
N ASP A 114 -5.07 23.41 15.18
CA ASP A 114 -5.33 24.80 15.51
C ASP A 114 -4.77 25.14 16.90
N PRO A 115 -3.87 26.14 17.07
CA PRO A 115 -3.14 26.38 18.31
C PRO A 115 -4.01 26.73 19.53
N ILE A 116 -5.26 27.11 19.33
CA ILE A 116 -6.15 27.58 20.41
C ILE A 116 -7.17 26.51 20.76
N THR A 117 -7.86 25.97 19.76
CA THR A 117 -8.90 24.96 20.00
C THR A 117 -8.36 23.55 20.08
N PHE A 118 -7.08 23.34 19.78
CA PHE A 118 -6.42 22.04 19.68
C PHE A 118 -7.06 21.07 18.69
N LYS A 119 -7.94 21.57 17.82
CA LYS A 119 -8.63 20.79 16.81
C LYS A 119 -7.65 20.41 15.70
N VAL A 120 -7.53 19.12 15.45
CA VAL A 120 -6.67 18.57 14.38
C VAL A 120 -7.23 18.99 13.01
N PHE A 121 -6.34 19.47 12.13
CA PHE A 121 -6.69 19.83 10.77
C PHE A 121 -6.97 18.58 9.93
N SER A 122 -8.09 18.60 9.21
CA SER A 122 -8.50 17.54 8.30
C SER A 122 -8.83 18.10 6.91
N PRO A 123 -8.94 17.25 5.88
CA PRO A 123 -9.31 17.69 4.52
C PRO A 123 -10.66 18.41 4.40
N HIS A 124 -11.48 18.37 5.46
CA HIS A 124 -12.80 18.97 5.55
C HIS A 124 -12.84 20.27 6.38
N VAL A 125 -11.71 20.67 6.99
CA VAL A 125 -11.62 21.91 7.77
C VAL A 125 -11.28 23.08 6.84
N HIS A 126 -11.84 24.26 7.12
CA HIS A 126 -11.47 25.49 6.43
C HIS A 126 -10.24 26.08 7.11
N ILE A 127 -9.08 25.95 6.45
CA ILE A 127 -7.78 26.35 7.00
C ILE A 127 -7.39 27.71 6.41
N VAL A 128 -7.06 28.64 7.28
CA VAL A 128 -6.66 30.02 6.95
C VAL A 128 -5.39 30.39 7.69
N PHE A 129 -4.65 31.37 7.18
CA PHE A 129 -3.54 31.99 7.90
C PHE A 129 -3.65 33.50 7.88
N LEU A 130 -3.02 34.15 8.85
CA LEU A 130 -2.92 35.60 8.90
C LEU A 130 -1.67 36.07 8.16
N LYS A 131 -1.84 37.01 7.23
CA LYS A 131 -0.75 37.55 6.40
C LYS A 131 0.38 38.19 7.22
N ASN A 132 0.03 38.88 8.30
CA ASN A 132 0.96 39.67 9.11
C ASN A 132 1.92 38.77 9.90
N THR A 133 1.40 37.70 10.51
CA THR A 133 2.13 36.85 11.46
C THR A 133 2.53 35.50 10.87
N GLY A 134 1.83 35.04 9.82
CA GLY A 134 2.00 33.72 9.23
C GLY A 134 1.36 32.59 10.05
N ASN A 135 0.66 32.88 11.15
CA ASN A 135 0.03 31.87 12.00
C ASN A 135 -1.19 31.24 11.32
N VAL A 136 -1.29 29.90 11.41
CA VAL A 136 -2.34 29.12 10.76
C VAL A 136 -3.42 28.73 11.76
N PHE A 137 -4.69 28.93 11.38
CA PHE A 137 -5.87 28.70 12.21
C PHE A 137 -6.99 27.96 11.46
N ASP A 138 -7.93 27.39 12.22
CA ASP A 138 -9.26 27.04 11.70
C ASP A 138 -10.08 28.34 11.54
N MET A 139 -10.71 28.53 10.38
CA MET A 139 -11.56 29.70 10.11
C MET A 139 -12.69 29.82 11.13
N ALA A 140 -13.22 28.69 11.62
CA ALA A 140 -14.24 28.68 12.66
C ALA A 140 -13.72 29.30 13.98
N SER A 141 -12.47 29.00 14.35
CA SER A 141 -11.83 29.53 15.57
C SER A 141 -11.63 31.05 15.49
N LEU A 142 -11.07 31.54 14.38
CA LEU A 142 -10.93 32.99 14.16
C LEU A 142 -12.30 33.69 14.14
N GLN A 143 -13.30 33.07 13.53
CA GLN A 143 -14.64 33.65 13.47
C GLN A 143 -15.26 33.80 14.86
N LEU A 144 -15.12 32.79 15.72
CA LEU A 144 -15.69 32.80 17.07
C LEU A 144 -14.95 33.72 18.03
N LEU A 145 -13.62 33.76 17.98
CA LEU A 145 -12.79 34.40 19.00
C LEU A 145 -12.29 35.80 18.61
N ALA A 146 -12.03 36.06 17.32
CA ALA A 146 -11.51 37.35 16.86
C ALA A 146 -12.55 38.19 16.11
N ILE A 147 -13.30 37.59 15.19
CA ILE A 147 -14.21 38.34 14.28
C ILE A 147 -15.53 38.68 14.95
N LYS A 148 -16.24 37.70 15.54
CA LYS A 148 -17.54 37.93 16.19
C LYS A 148 -17.43 38.91 17.38
N PRO A 149 -16.42 38.81 18.26
CA PRO A 149 -16.24 39.78 19.34
C PRO A 149 -15.65 41.12 18.88
N LYS A 150 -15.26 41.24 17.59
CA LYS A 150 -14.61 42.41 16.99
C LYS A 150 -13.27 42.79 17.64
N THR A 151 -12.52 41.79 18.12
CA THR A 151 -11.20 41.99 18.75
C THR A 151 -10.11 42.28 17.72
N TRP A 152 -10.18 41.67 16.52
CA TRP A 152 -9.24 41.87 15.39
C TRP A 152 -7.74 41.77 15.75
N ARG A 153 -7.41 40.86 16.66
CA ARG A 153 -6.05 40.58 17.13
C ARG A 153 -5.70 39.11 16.97
N ASP A 154 -4.46 38.83 16.57
CA ASP A 154 -3.94 37.47 16.43
C ASP A 154 -4.02 36.77 17.79
N LEU A 155 -4.60 35.58 17.80
CA LEU A 155 -4.90 34.81 19.00
C LEU A 155 -3.65 34.15 19.62
N VAL A 156 -2.50 34.18 18.93
CA VAL A 156 -1.21 33.66 19.43
C VAL A 156 -0.23 34.79 19.72
N SER A 157 -0.07 35.75 18.81
CA SER A 157 0.92 36.83 18.93
C SER A 157 0.37 38.19 19.38
N ASP A 158 -0.95 38.33 19.51
CA ASP A 158 -1.64 39.59 19.90
C ASP A 158 -1.35 40.79 18.97
N GLU A 159 -0.98 40.52 17.72
CA GLU A 159 -0.81 41.55 16.68
C GLU A 159 -2.14 41.91 16.02
N GLU A 160 -2.36 43.18 15.72
CA GLU A 160 -3.59 43.65 15.06
C GLU A 160 -3.60 43.22 13.58
N PHE A 161 -4.76 42.74 13.10
CA PHE A 161 -4.93 42.33 11.71
C PHE A 161 -6.27 42.80 11.12
N LYS A 162 -6.29 42.98 9.80
CA LYS A 162 -7.49 43.37 9.05
C LYS A 162 -8.15 42.16 8.41
N ARG A 163 -9.42 42.31 8.02
CA ARG A 163 -10.15 41.24 7.31
C ARG A 163 -9.47 40.79 6.01
N GLU A 164 -8.77 41.68 5.33
CA GLU A 164 -8.00 41.41 4.11
C GLU A 164 -6.75 40.55 4.36
N ASP A 165 -6.27 40.50 5.61
CA ASP A 165 -5.09 39.73 6.00
C ASP A 165 -5.43 38.25 6.26
N ILE A 166 -6.71 37.88 6.27
CA ILE A 166 -7.15 36.48 6.43
C ILE A 166 -7.11 35.80 5.06
N ILE A 167 -6.12 34.93 4.86
CA ILE A 167 -5.91 34.26 3.57
C ILE A 167 -6.21 32.76 3.70
N THR A 168 -6.98 32.23 2.75
CA THR A 168 -7.39 30.83 2.75
C THR A 168 -6.33 29.93 2.12
N ILE A 169 -5.95 28.86 2.85
CA ILE A 169 -5.10 27.78 2.35
C ILE A 169 -5.96 26.66 1.75
N GLN A 170 -7.02 26.29 2.48
CA GLN A 170 -7.92 25.20 2.12
C GLN A 170 -9.36 25.59 2.44
N ASP A 171 -10.22 25.59 1.42
CA ASP A 171 -11.67 25.64 1.59
C ASP A 171 -12.27 24.27 1.22
N PRO A 172 -13.05 23.62 2.11
CA PRO A 172 -13.76 22.39 1.79
C PRO A 172 -14.85 22.57 0.73
N SER A 173 -15.39 23.79 0.57
CA SER A 173 -16.47 24.11 -0.36
C SER A 173 -15.96 24.34 -1.79
N ASN A 174 -14.73 24.84 -1.93
CA ASN A 174 -14.11 25.13 -3.22
C ASN A 174 -13.09 24.05 -3.63
N LEU A 175 -13.60 22.96 -4.19
CA LEU A 175 -12.83 21.77 -4.54
C LEU A 175 -11.86 21.98 -5.71
N LYS A 176 -12.18 22.88 -6.66
CA LYS A 176 -11.40 23.08 -7.90
C LYS A 176 -10.04 23.73 -7.68
N SER A 177 -9.87 24.38 -6.53
CA SER A 177 -8.72 25.22 -6.22
C SER A 177 -7.37 24.48 -6.32
N ARG A 178 -7.27 23.20 -5.93
CA ARG A 178 -5.98 22.45 -5.85
C ARG A 178 -5.90 21.27 -6.85
N ASP A 179 -6.32 21.49 -8.10
CA ASP A 179 -6.16 20.50 -9.17
C ASP A 179 -4.76 20.58 -9.80
N LEU A 180 -4.01 19.48 -9.74
CA LEU A 180 -2.64 19.37 -10.23
C LEU A 180 -2.51 19.64 -11.74
N ARG A 181 -3.56 19.34 -12.50
CA ARG A 181 -3.56 19.50 -13.96
C ARG A 181 -3.57 20.97 -14.38
N GLU A 182 -3.98 21.86 -13.49
CA GLU A 182 -4.08 23.28 -13.77
C GLU A 182 -2.74 24.01 -13.60
N TYR A 183 -1.73 23.37 -12.97
CA TYR A 183 -0.46 23.99 -12.62
C TYR A 183 0.40 24.33 -13.85
N ASP A 184 0.96 25.55 -13.87
CA ASP A 184 1.76 26.08 -14.97
C ASP A 184 2.99 25.22 -15.28
N TYR A 185 3.72 24.77 -14.26
CA TYR A 185 4.93 23.97 -14.47
C TYR A 185 4.63 22.61 -15.10
N VAL A 186 3.44 22.06 -14.86
CA VAL A 186 2.97 20.80 -15.46
C VAL A 186 2.56 21.03 -16.91
N LYS A 187 1.83 22.12 -17.18
CA LYS A 187 1.40 22.49 -18.54
C LYS A 187 2.55 22.85 -19.47
N ASN A 188 3.58 23.50 -18.92
CA ASN A 188 4.72 24.01 -19.67
C ASN A 188 5.99 23.16 -19.51
N GLU A 189 5.89 21.97 -18.89
CA GLU A 189 6.99 21.02 -18.65
C GLU A 189 8.24 21.65 -18.00
N LYS A 190 8.05 22.63 -17.10
CA LYS A 190 9.14 23.31 -16.39
C LYS A 190 9.61 22.46 -15.22
N SER A 191 10.88 22.05 -15.23
CA SER A 191 11.49 21.26 -14.15
C SER A 191 12.83 21.84 -13.67
N LEU A 192 13.14 21.56 -12.39
CA LEU A 192 14.44 21.86 -11.80
C LEU A 192 15.40 20.70 -12.05
N THR A 193 16.64 21.00 -12.41
CA THR A 193 17.72 20.00 -12.47
C THR A 193 18.36 19.83 -11.10
N ASP A 194 19.09 18.74 -10.88
CA ASP A 194 19.72 18.48 -9.58
C ASP A 194 20.77 19.54 -9.21
N ALA A 195 21.46 20.13 -10.19
CA ALA A 195 22.37 21.25 -9.98
C ALA A 195 21.64 22.53 -9.51
N ASP A 196 20.38 22.74 -9.90
CA ASP A 196 19.60 23.91 -9.46
C ASP A 196 19.17 23.79 -7.98
N ARG A 197 19.07 22.56 -7.46
CA ARG A 197 18.62 22.26 -6.09
C ARG A 197 19.72 22.43 -5.04
N GLU A 198 21.00 22.43 -5.43
CA GLU A 198 22.16 22.58 -4.54
C GLU A 198 22.48 24.04 -4.17
N ALA A 199 21.75 25.02 -4.69
CA ALA A 199 21.99 26.43 -4.41
C ALA A 199 21.44 26.88 -3.04
N ASP A 200 22.27 27.59 -2.25
CA ASP A 200 21.92 28.08 -0.91
C ASP A 200 20.54 28.76 -0.82
N PRO A 201 19.57 28.20 -0.05
CA PRO A 201 18.19 28.66 -0.02
C PRO A 201 17.99 30.00 0.70
N LEU A 202 19.00 30.50 1.42
CA LEU A 202 18.92 31.68 2.30
C LEU A 202 19.37 33.01 1.66
N LYS A 203 19.96 32.98 0.46
CA LYS A 203 20.48 34.19 -0.20
C LYS A 203 19.33 35.01 -0.81
N GLY A 204 19.07 36.21 -0.28
CA GLY A 204 18.11 37.19 -0.84
C GLY A 204 16.71 37.20 -0.22
N ILE A 205 16.53 36.62 0.97
CA ILE A 205 15.29 36.75 1.75
C ILE A 205 15.43 37.99 2.64
N ASN A 206 14.47 38.91 2.58
CA ASN A 206 14.43 40.08 3.46
C ASN A 206 14.05 39.63 4.88
N VAL A 207 15.06 39.48 5.73
CA VAL A 207 14.96 38.93 7.10
C VAL A 207 14.33 39.94 8.07
N ASP A 208 14.23 41.22 7.68
CA ASP A 208 13.74 42.30 8.56
C ASP A 208 12.21 42.45 8.55
N ALA A 209 11.51 41.79 7.63
CA ALA A 209 10.04 41.71 7.62
C ALA A 209 9.48 40.54 8.46
N ALA A 210 10.36 39.66 8.96
CA ALA A 210 9.99 38.45 9.70
C ALA A 210 10.51 38.54 11.14
N GLY A 211 9.76 39.22 12.00
CA GLY A 211 10.01 39.24 13.44
C GLY A 211 10.22 37.84 14.03
N GLY A 212 11.05 37.74 15.08
CA GLY A 212 11.33 36.50 15.83
C GLY A 212 12.14 35.40 15.11
N ALA A 213 12.17 35.38 13.77
CA ALA A 213 12.78 34.31 12.98
C ALA A 213 14.32 34.32 13.01
N SER A 214 14.96 35.46 13.32
CA SER A 214 16.42 35.62 13.29
C SER A 214 17.17 34.77 14.32
N LYS A 215 16.56 34.51 15.49
CA LYS A 215 17.16 33.65 16.54
C LYS A 215 17.09 32.17 16.17
N VAL A 216 15.96 31.75 15.60
CA VAL A 216 15.73 30.35 15.21
C VAL A 216 16.56 29.98 13.98
N LEU A 217 16.71 30.89 13.02
CA LEU A 217 17.54 30.67 11.83
C LEU A 217 19.05 30.62 12.16
N LYS A 218 19.52 31.41 13.14
CA LYS A 218 20.90 31.28 13.67
C LYS A 218 21.12 29.95 14.38
N MET A 219 20.18 29.52 15.23
CA MET A 219 20.27 28.22 15.91
C MET A 219 20.26 27.04 14.92
N ILE A 220 19.49 27.12 13.83
CA ILE A 220 19.46 26.08 12.80
C ILE A 220 20.79 26.06 12.05
N ALA A 221 21.31 27.22 11.62
CA ALA A 221 22.60 27.31 10.93
C ALA A 221 23.78 26.82 11.78
N GLU A 222 23.77 27.06 13.09
CA GLU A 222 24.75 26.54 14.04
C GLU A 222 24.66 25.03 14.20
N LYS A 223 23.42 24.48 14.26
CA LYS A 223 23.17 23.04 14.41
C LYS A 223 23.60 22.24 13.17
N THR A 224 23.34 22.77 11.96
CA THR A 224 23.80 22.15 10.70
C THR A 224 25.32 22.22 10.55
N ARG A 225 25.97 23.24 11.15
CA ARG A 225 27.43 23.38 11.13
C ARG A 225 28.13 22.43 12.12
N SER A 226 27.50 22.15 13.27
CA SER A 226 28.00 21.16 14.24
C SER A 226 27.83 19.71 13.77
N GLU A 227 26.78 19.40 13.00
CA GLU A 227 26.57 18.06 12.44
C GLU A 227 27.60 17.70 11.34
N ASN A 228 28.18 18.71 10.66
CA ASN A 228 29.22 18.53 9.64
C ASN A 228 30.67 18.51 10.18
N THR A 229 30.88 18.60 11.50
CA THR A 229 32.21 18.53 12.13
C THR A 229 32.30 17.38 13.13
N SER A 230 32.25 16.15 12.64
CA SER A 230 32.85 15.01 13.34
C SER A 230 33.47 14.04 12.32
N PRO A 231 34.72 13.58 12.54
CA PRO A 231 35.52 12.97 11.49
C PRO A 231 35.23 11.48 11.32
N SER A 232 35.13 11.02 10.07
CA SER A 232 35.30 9.61 9.71
C SER A 232 36.50 9.45 8.77
N PRO A 233 37.19 8.30 8.82
CA PRO A 233 38.56 8.15 8.33
C PRO A 233 38.63 8.09 6.79
N ALA A 234 39.75 8.58 6.26
CA ALA A 234 40.01 8.74 4.84
C ALA A 234 40.01 7.41 4.05
N PRO A 235 39.42 7.35 2.84
CA PRO A 235 39.69 6.29 1.90
C PRO A 235 40.93 6.61 1.06
N SER A 236 41.77 5.58 0.91
CA SER A 236 42.98 5.55 0.11
C SER A 236 42.70 5.58 -1.40
N ALA A 237 43.63 6.19 -2.13
CA ALA A 237 43.59 6.43 -3.56
C ALA A 237 43.51 5.16 -4.43
N LYS A 238 42.61 5.17 -5.43
CA LYS A 238 42.70 4.36 -6.65
C LYS A 238 42.09 5.11 -7.85
N GLY A 239 42.94 5.34 -8.85
CA GLY A 239 42.70 5.28 -10.30
C GLY A 239 41.56 6.08 -10.92
N ASP A 240 41.92 7.11 -11.69
CA ASP A 240 41.07 7.77 -12.69
C ASP A 240 40.62 6.78 -13.78
N GLU A 241 39.32 6.47 -13.83
CA GLU A 241 38.63 5.99 -15.04
C GLU A 241 37.45 6.92 -15.36
N LYS A 242 37.44 7.44 -16.60
CA LYS A 242 36.36 8.28 -17.14
C LYS A 242 35.03 7.50 -17.20
N PRO A 243 33.87 8.12 -16.88
CA PRO A 243 32.59 7.44 -16.97
C PRO A 243 32.17 7.27 -18.44
N LYS A 244 31.86 6.03 -18.83
CA LYS A 244 31.15 5.71 -20.08
C LYS A 244 29.67 6.02 -19.92
N GLU A 245 29.09 6.60 -20.98
CA GLU A 245 27.68 6.97 -21.10
C GLU A 245 26.73 5.81 -20.81
N GLY A 246 25.61 6.15 -20.16
CA GLY A 246 24.68 5.22 -19.56
C GLY A 246 23.88 4.40 -20.57
N VAL A 247 24.02 3.08 -20.47
CA VAL A 247 22.93 2.17 -20.81
C VAL A 247 22.07 2.03 -19.55
N VAL A 248 20.81 2.45 -19.64
CA VAL A 248 19.82 2.28 -18.58
C VAL A 248 19.64 0.78 -18.32
N ALA A 249 20.37 0.26 -17.33
CA ALA A 249 20.09 -1.03 -16.76
C ALA A 249 18.71 -0.94 -16.10
N LYS A 250 17.70 -1.57 -16.71
CA LYS A 250 16.40 -1.77 -16.08
C LYS A 250 16.65 -2.36 -14.69
N ARG A 251 16.33 -1.60 -13.63
CA ARG A 251 16.31 -2.14 -12.27
C ARG A 251 15.44 -3.40 -12.29
N LYS A 252 16.05 -4.56 -12.01
CA LYS A 252 15.29 -5.79 -11.79
C LYS A 252 14.30 -5.49 -10.67
N VAL A 253 13.02 -5.55 -10.97
CA VAL A 253 11.99 -5.63 -9.93
C VAL A 253 12.22 -7.01 -9.30
N GLU A 254 12.85 -7.04 -8.13
CA GLU A 254 12.89 -8.27 -7.33
C GLU A 254 11.46 -8.69 -7.09
N GLN A 255 11.10 -9.92 -7.49
CA GLN A 255 9.79 -10.47 -7.22
C GLN A 255 9.64 -10.56 -5.70
N LEU A 256 8.70 -9.77 -5.18
CA LEU A 256 8.36 -9.78 -3.76
C LEU A 256 7.87 -11.18 -3.38
N ALA A 257 8.43 -11.72 -2.29
CA ALA A 257 7.97 -12.99 -1.74
C ALA A 257 6.47 -12.92 -1.40
N TYR A 258 5.76 -14.04 -1.53
CA TYR A 258 4.30 -14.08 -1.44
C TYR A 258 3.75 -13.68 -0.06
N ASN A 259 4.55 -13.83 0.99
CA ASN A 259 4.26 -13.50 2.38
C ASN A 259 4.95 -12.21 2.86
N ALA A 260 5.53 -11.41 1.95
CA ALA A 260 6.13 -10.14 2.32
C ALA A 260 5.06 -9.14 2.78
N SER A 261 5.20 -8.63 3.99
CA SER A 261 4.31 -7.59 4.53
C SER A 261 4.60 -6.22 3.91
N ASN A 262 3.71 -5.27 4.17
CA ASN A 262 3.91 -3.87 3.81
C ASN A 262 4.80 -3.11 4.81
N TYR A 263 5.18 -3.76 5.91
CA TYR A 263 6.02 -3.19 6.97
C TYR A 263 7.47 -3.64 6.79
N SER A 264 8.43 -2.81 7.19
CA SER A 264 9.83 -3.24 7.25
C SER A 264 10.07 -4.11 8.48
N SER A 265 11.05 -5.01 8.38
CA SER A 265 11.50 -5.88 9.47
C SER A 265 12.16 -5.10 10.61
N GLY A 266 12.42 -3.81 10.42
CA GLY A 266 13.07 -2.95 11.40
C GLY A 266 14.54 -3.30 11.66
N ARG A 267 15.11 -4.31 11.00
CA ARG A 267 16.49 -4.78 11.25
C ARG A 267 17.52 -3.73 10.87
N ALA A 268 17.33 -3.00 9.77
CA ALA A 268 18.20 -1.89 9.39
C ALA A 268 18.15 -0.74 10.42
N ALA A 269 16.96 -0.41 10.93
CA ALA A 269 16.80 0.61 11.98
C ALA A 269 17.34 0.15 13.35
N ALA A 270 17.16 -1.13 13.67
CA ALA A 270 17.70 -1.75 14.89
C ALA A 270 19.23 -1.86 14.83
N ALA A 271 19.81 -2.19 13.67
CA ALA A 271 21.25 -2.18 13.46
C ALA A 271 21.85 -0.77 13.53
N LEU A 272 21.10 0.26 13.12
CA LEU A 272 21.52 1.65 13.25
C LEU A 272 21.55 2.12 14.71
N THR A 273 20.66 1.59 15.55
CA THR A 273 20.46 2.06 16.94
C THR A 273 21.05 1.14 18.00
N SER A 274 21.37 -0.11 17.65
CA SER A 274 21.94 -1.09 18.57
C SER A 274 23.44 -1.26 18.36
N THR A 275 24.20 -1.26 19.44
CA THR A 275 25.64 -1.55 19.44
C THR A 275 25.95 -3.05 19.32
N THR A 276 24.95 -3.93 19.47
CA THR A 276 25.13 -5.40 19.44
C THR A 276 24.76 -6.04 18.11
N LEU A 277 24.03 -5.33 17.24
CA LEU A 277 23.62 -5.84 15.93
C LEU A 277 24.63 -5.44 14.85
N GLY A 278 24.90 -6.35 13.91
CA GLY A 278 25.73 -6.04 12.74
C GLY A 278 25.08 -4.99 11.84
N PRO A 279 25.86 -4.16 11.13
CA PRO A 279 25.33 -3.11 10.28
C PRO A 279 24.56 -3.69 9.08
N GLU A 280 23.25 -3.49 9.07
CA GLU A 280 22.34 -3.86 7.97
C GLU A 280 21.96 -2.62 7.17
N VAL A 281 22.26 -2.62 5.87
CA VAL A 281 22.03 -1.46 4.96
C VAL A 281 20.79 -1.66 4.09
N LYS A 282 20.24 -2.89 4.05
CA LYS A 282 19.08 -3.23 3.25
C LYS A 282 17.84 -3.28 4.14
N ASP A 283 16.81 -2.54 3.74
CA ASP A 283 15.52 -2.57 4.42
C ASP A 283 14.70 -3.73 3.86
N GLU A 284 14.72 -4.86 4.56
CA GLU A 284 13.93 -6.04 4.21
C GLU A 284 12.53 -5.91 4.78
N ARG A 285 11.51 -6.27 3.98
CA ARG A 285 10.13 -6.33 4.45
C ARG A 285 9.98 -7.43 5.49
N ALA A 286 9.22 -7.17 6.55
CA ALA A 286 8.87 -8.21 7.50
C ALA A 286 8.06 -9.28 6.76
N MET A 287 8.42 -10.54 6.93
CA MET A 287 7.68 -11.66 6.36
C MET A 287 6.60 -12.03 7.36
N PHE A 288 5.34 -12.13 6.91
CA PHE A 288 4.29 -12.70 7.76
C PHE A 288 4.55 -14.20 7.96
N ASP A 289 4.24 -14.69 9.15
CA ASP A 289 4.19 -16.12 9.41
C ASP A 289 3.23 -16.78 8.43
N GLU A 290 3.66 -17.87 7.79
CA GLU A 290 2.91 -18.52 6.72
C GLU A 290 1.51 -18.94 7.19
N GLU A 291 1.39 -19.31 8.48
CA GLU A 291 0.13 -19.69 9.11
C GLU A 291 -0.82 -18.49 9.29
N GLU A 292 -0.32 -17.34 9.75
CA GLU A 292 -1.17 -16.14 9.91
C GLU A 292 -1.63 -15.60 8.57
N TYR A 293 -0.76 -15.65 7.55
CA TYR A 293 -1.12 -15.28 6.19
C TYR A 293 -2.21 -16.20 5.62
N MET A 294 -2.11 -17.50 5.89
CA MET A 294 -3.13 -18.49 5.51
C MET A 294 -4.48 -18.20 6.18
N PHE A 295 -4.48 -17.89 7.47
CA PHE A 295 -5.70 -17.53 8.21
C PHE A 295 -6.34 -16.24 7.66
N GLU A 296 -5.53 -15.23 7.36
CA GLU A 296 -6.04 -13.99 6.75
C GLU A 296 -6.63 -14.22 5.34
N GLU A 297 -6.02 -15.07 4.52
CA GLU A 297 -6.53 -15.37 3.18
C GLU A 297 -7.87 -16.12 3.25
N MET A 298 -8.01 -17.04 4.20
CA MET A 298 -9.25 -17.77 4.48
C MET A 298 -10.36 -16.85 4.99
N MET A 299 -10.00 -15.83 5.77
CA MET A 299 -10.94 -14.85 6.32
C MET A 299 -11.41 -13.79 5.31
N LYS A 300 -10.78 -13.68 4.13
CA LYS A 300 -11.13 -12.72 3.06
C LYS A 300 -12.01 -13.41 1.99
N PRO A 301 -13.33 -13.62 2.20
CA PRO A 301 -14.15 -14.29 1.20
C PRO A 301 -14.39 -13.35 0.02
N THR A 302 -13.89 -13.72 -1.15
CA THR A 302 -14.08 -12.96 -2.40
C THR A 302 -15.36 -13.37 -3.15
N LYS A 303 -15.92 -14.57 -2.91
CA LYS A 303 -17.18 -15.09 -3.51
C LYS A 303 -17.87 -16.15 -2.62
N ASP A 304 -19.20 -16.28 -2.70
CA ASP A 304 -20.00 -17.24 -1.90
C ASP A 304 -19.69 -18.72 -2.16
N LYS A 305 -19.21 -19.07 -3.37
CA LYS A 305 -18.78 -20.44 -3.69
C LYS A 305 -17.48 -20.85 -2.99
N ASP A 306 -16.64 -19.89 -2.62
CA ASP A 306 -15.39 -20.16 -1.92
C ASP A 306 -15.61 -20.30 -0.41
N ARG A 307 -16.65 -19.64 0.14
CA ARG A 307 -17.13 -19.84 1.54
C ARG A 307 -17.62 -21.26 1.83
N LEU A 308 -18.15 -21.97 0.83
CA LEU A 308 -18.52 -23.38 1.02
C LEU A 308 -17.30 -24.30 1.02
N LYS A 309 -16.20 -23.90 0.40
CA LYS A 309 -14.96 -24.71 0.32
C LYS A 309 -14.06 -24.55 1.54
N SER A 310 -14.26 -23.50 2.30
CA SER A 310 -13.53 -23.18 3.54
C SER A 310 -14.19 -23.75 4.79
N LYS A 311 -15.37 -24.35 4.66
CA LYS A 311 -16.00 -25.14 5.73
C LYS A 311 -15.29 -26.49 5.85
N ALA A 312 -14.95 -26.86 7.08
CA ALA A 312 -14.40 -28.19 7.37
C ALA A 312 -15.50 -29.06 8.00
N TYR A 313 -15.44 -30.36 7.77
CA TYR A 313 -16.37 -31.32 8.36
C TYR A 313 -15.59 -32.36 9.17
N ALA A 314 -16.04 -32.64 10.38
CA ALA A 314 -15.44 -33.65 11.24
C ALA A 314 -16.53 -34.51 11.90
N THR A 315 -16.21 -35.78 12.14
CA THR A 315 -17.03 -36.72 12.89
C THR A 315 -16.31 -37.09 14.18
N ILE A 316 -16.87 -36.68 15.31
CA ILE A 316 -16.39 -37.05 16.64
C ILE A 316 -17.04 -38.39 17.00
N MET A 317 -16.25 -39.46 17.05
CA MET A 317 -16.72 -40.78 17.44
C MET A 317 -16.71 -40.88 18.96
N THR A 318 -17.86 -41.16 19.56
CA THR A 318 -18.00 -41.38 21.00
C THR A 318 -18.55 -42.76 21.29
N ASN A 319 -18.44 -43.22 22.53
CA ASN A 319 -19.04 -44.46 23.00
C ASN A 319 -20.58 -44.53 22.84
N LEU A 320 -21.25 -43.38 22.71
CA LEU A 320 -22.70 -43.29 22.52
C LEU A 320 -23.11 -43.11 21.05
N GLY A 321 -22.15 -42.93 20.14
CA GLY A 321 -22.37 -42.72 18.71
C GLY A 321 -21.49 -41.64 18.09
N GLY A 322 -21.64 -41.40 16.79
CA GLY A 322 -20.91 -40.36 16.07
C GLY A 322 -21.65 -39.02 16.08
N LEU A 323 -20.91 -37.93 16.32
CA LEU A 323 -21.38 -36.56 16.19
C LEU A 323 -20.73 -35.91 14.96
N ASN A 324 -21.55 -35.49 13.99
CA ASN A 324 -21.07 -34.82 12.79
C ASN A 324 -21.14 -33.30 13.00
N VAL A 325 -19.97 -32.67 12.95
CA VAL A 325 -19.81 -31.23 13.17
C VAL A 325 -19.31 -30.54 11.91
N GLU A 326 -19.92 -29.40 11.60
CA GLU A 326 -19.43 -28.43 10.63
C GLU A 326 -18.57 -27.41 11.37
N LEU A 327 -17.37 -27.15 10.87
CA LEU A 327 -16.42 -26.20 11.44
C LEU A 327 -16.30 -24.99 10.51
N HIS A 328 -16.36 -23.80 11.11
CA HIS A 328 -16.43 -22.53 10.41
C HIS A 328 -15.03 -21.91 10.21
N GLY A 329 -14.24 -22.51 9.32
CA GLY A 329 -12.88 -22.04 8.97
C GLY A 329 -12.83 -20.63 8.39
N ASP A 330 -13.97 -20.09 7.90
CA ASP A 330 -14.10 -18.71 7.42
C ASP A 330 -14.00 -17.65 8.52
N ARG A 331 -14.51 -17.97 9.71
CA ARG A 331 -14.75 -17.00 10.79
C ARG A 331 -13.81 -17.20 11.96
N ALA A 332 -13.43 -18.44 12.22
CA ALA A 332 -12.52 -18.80 13.30
C ALA A 332 -11.39 -19.69 12.76
N PRO A 333 -10.58 -19.21 11.79
CA PRO A 333 -9.60 -20.04 11.10
C PRO A 333 -8.55 -20.61 12.05
N LYS A 334 -8.05 -19.83 13.02
CA LYS A 334 -7.02 -20.30 13.96
C LYS A 334 -7.57 -21.37 14.89
N THR A 335 -8.80 -21.18 15.36
CA THR A 335 -9.48 -22.14 16.24
C THR A 335 -9.76 -23.46 15.52
N VAL A 336 -10.27 -23.41 14.29
CA VAL A 336 -10.57 -24.61 13.50
C VAL A 336 -9.27 -25.34 13.14
N TYR A 337 -8.22 -24.61 12.75
CA TYR A 337 -6.91 -25.21 12.47
C TYR A 337 -6.34 -25.95 13.68
N ASN A 338 -6.41 -25.35 14.87
CA ASN A 338 -6.01 -25.98 16.12
C ASN A 338 -6.79 -27.29 16.36
N PHE A 339 -8.11 -27.27 16.22
CA PHE A 339 -8.95 -28.45 16.42
C PHE A 339 -8.62 -29.57 15.42
N VAL A 340 -8.53 -29.24 14.13
CA VAL A 340 -8.19 -30.19 13.05
C VAL A 340 -6.82 -30.82 13.29
N GLN A 341 -5.83 -30.02 13.66
CA GLN A 341 -4.47 -30.52 13.87
C GLN A 341 -4.35 -31.39 15.13
N LEU A 342 -5.02 -31.03 16.22
CA LEU A 342 -5.09 -31.86 17.43
C LEU A 342 -5.82 -33.19 17.17
N ALA A 343 -6.86 -33.17 16.34
CA ALA A 343 -7.54 -34.38 15.88
C ALA A 343 -6.62 -35.27 15.02
N LYS A 344 -5.87 -34.70 14.07
CA LYS A 344 -4.87 -35.45 13.27
C LYS A 344 -3.77 -36.07 14.11
N GLN A 345 -3.38 -35.43 15.21
CA GLN A 345 -2.40 -35.96 16.17
C GLN A 345 -2.97 -37.05 17.09
N GLY A 346 -4.28 -37.31 17.05
CA GLY A 346 -4.94 -38.25 17.96
C GLY A 346 -5.01 -37.74 19.41
N LYS A 347 -4.84 -36.44 19.67
CA LYS A 347 -4.90 -35.89 21.04
C LYS A 347 -6.28 -36.02 21.69
N TYR A 348 -7.33 -36.21 20.88
CA TYR A 348 -8.71 -36.42 21.35
C TYR A 348 -9.08 -37.89 21.50
N ASP A 349 -8.17 -38.82 21.20
CA ASP A 349 -8.44 -40.25 21.29
C ASP A 349 -8.46 -40.69 22.75
N ASN A 350 -9.51 -41.40 23.14
CA ASN A 350 -9.80 -41.84 24.52
C ASN A 350 -9.96 -40.70 25.54
N VAL A 351 -10.35 -39.51 25.08
CA VAL A 351 -10.59 -38.35 25.96
C VAL A 351 -12.01 -38.35 26.51
N ILE A 352 -12.18 -38.10 27.81
CA ILE A 352 -13.48 -38.05 28.47
C ILE A 352 -14.14 -36.66 28.39
N PHE A 353 -15.47 -36.63 28.39
CA PHE A 353 -16.24 -35.44 28.75
C PHE A 353 -16.30 -35.32 30.27
N HIS A 354 -15.46 -34.47 30.83
CA HIS A 354 -15.27 -34.34 32.27
C HIS A 354 -16.32 -33.43 32.95
N ARG A 355 -17.11 -32.70 32.17
CA ARG A 355 -18.16 -31.80 32.71
C ARG A 355 -19.42 -31.85 31.85
N LEU A 356 -20.56 -32.10 32.49
CA LEU A 356 -21.88 -32.20 31.87
C LEU A 356 -22.91 -31.48 32.74
N ILE A 357 -23.53 -30.44 32.19
CA ILE A 357 -24.63 -29.71 32.84
C ILE A 357 -25.87 -29.86 31.93
N PRO A 358 -26.87 -30.67 32.33
CA PRO A 358 -28.08 -30.88 31.54
C PRO A 358 -28.78 -29.54 31.25
N GLY A 359 -29.26 -29.34 30.03
CA GLY A 359 -29.90 -28.09 29.60
C GLY A 359 -28.95 -26.89 29.40
N PHE A 360 -27.64 -27.05 29.62
CA PHE A 360 -26.66 -26.00 29.40
C PHE A 360 -25.59 -26.41 28.38
N MET A 361 -24.60 -27.20 28.78
CA MET A 361 -23.51 -27.63 27.90
C MET A 361 -22.80 -28.89 28.41
N ILE A 362 -22.06 -29.53 27.51
CA ILE A 362 -21.12 -30.61 27.81
C ILE A 362 -19.71 -30.19 27.36
N GLN A 363 -18.73 -30.35 28.22
CA GLN A 363 -17.34 -29.91 28.01
C GLN A 363 -16.37 -31.11 28.01
N GLY A 364 -15.44 -31.07 27.06
CA GLY A 364 -14.43 -32.10 26.82
C GLY A 364 -13.15 -31.51 26.25
N GLY A 365 -12.29 -32.38 25.70
CA GLY A 365 -11.03 -31.95 25.08
C GLY A 365 -9.86 -31.73 26.04
N ASP A 366 -9.94 -32.24 27.27
CA ASP A 366 -8.83 -32.31 28.22
C ASP A 366 -8.28 -33.75 28.29
N PRO A 367 -7.08 -34.02 27.76
CA PRO A 367 -6.45 -35.34 27.83
C PRO A 367 -6.24 -35.85 29.26
N THR A 368 -6.11 -34.96 30.24
CA THR A 368 -5.91 -35.35 31.65
C THR A 368 -7.23 -35.70 32.35
N GLY A 369 -8.38 -35.30 31.79
CA GLY A 369 -9.69 -35.50 32.40
C GLY A 369 -9.91 -34.73 33.72
N THR A 370 -8.99 -33.83 34.10
CA THR A 370 -9.08 -33.05 35.34
C THR A 370 -9.97 -31.82 35.21
N GLY A 371 -10.09 -31.28 34.00
CA GLY A 371 -10.79 -30.04 33.64
C GLY A 371 -9.88 -28.81 33.61
N ARG A 372 -8.60 -28.97 33.97
CA ARG A 372 -7.59 -27.87 33.95
C ARG A 372 -6.48 -28.10 32.93
N GLY A 373 -6.41 -29.27 32.31
CA GLY A 373 -5.38 -29.61 31.34
C GLY A 373 -5.78 -29.25 29.92
N GLY A 374 -4.88 -29.50 28.97
CA GLY A 374 -5.14 -29.27 27.56
C GLY A 374 -4.31 -28.12 27.00
N GLU A 375 -3.54 -28.43 25.97
CA GLU A 375 -2.63 -27.52 25.31
C GLU A 375 -3.04 -27.38 23.85
N SER A 376 -2.89 -26.17 23.30
CA SER A 376 -3.08 -25.95 21.87
C SER A 376 -2.03 -26.71 21.05
N PHE A 377 -2.21 -26.75 19.74
CA PHE A 377 -1.20 -27.28 18.81
C PHE A 377 0.17 -26.56 18.95
N TRP A 378 0.15 -25.26 19.27
CA TRP A 378 1.35 -24.45 19.45
C TRP A 378 1.94 -24.52 20.87
N GLY A 379 1.32 -25.25 21.80
CA GLY A 379 1.74 -25.36 23.20
C GLY A 379 1.39 -24.13 24.08
N ALA A 380 1.09 -22.97 23.48
CA ALA A 380 0.67 -21.76 24.18
C ALA A 380 -0.82 -21.43 23.95
N GLY A 381 -1.43 -20.69 24.87
CA GLY A 381 -2.78 -20.16 24.69
C GLY A 381 -2.86 -19.24 23.47
N PHE A 382 -3.92 -19.36 22.66
CA PHE A 382 -4.11 -18.53 21.47
C PHE A 382 -5.28 -17.56 21.59
N ARG A 383 -5.26 -16.53 20.72
CA ARG A 383 -6.22 -15.41 20.73
C ARG A 383 -7.67 -15.86 20.51
N ASP A 384 -8.61 -15.12 21.09
CA ASP A 384 -10.04 -15.29 20.79
C ASP A 384 -10.43 -14.65 19.45
N GLU A 385 -11.38 -15.27 18.74
CA GLU A 385 -11.84 -14.82 17.41
C GLU A 385 -13.32 -14.36 17.45
N TYR A 386 -13.91 -14.15 18.65
CA TYR A 386 -15.30 -13.71 18.79
C TYR A 386 -15.52 -12.22 18.42
N ALA A 387 -14.47 -11.40 18.39
CA ALA A 387 -14.56 -9.96 18.12
C ALA A 387 -14.59 -9.63 16.61
N GLU A 388 -14.41 -10.63 15.75
CA GLU A 388 -14.33 -10.44 14.31
C GLU A 388 -15.71 -10.19 13.66
N LYS A 389 -15.74 -9.44 12.56
CA LYS A 389 -16.98 -9.03 11.88
C LYS A 389 -17.74 -10.26 11.33
N GLY A 390 -18.80 -10.66 12.02
CA GLY A 390 -19.65 -11.78 11.63
C GLY A 390 -19.29 -13.10 12.32
N ALA A 391 -18.65 -13.04 13.49
CA ALA A 391 -18.52 -14.19 14.39
C ALA A 391 -19.90 -14.80 14.73
N PHE A 392 -19.93 -16.13 14.83
CA PHE A 392 -21.13 -16.86 15.21
C PHE A 392 -21.42 -16.68 16.70
N LYS A 393 -22.70 -16.71 17.04
CA LYS A 393 -23.20 -16.59 18.41
C LYS A 393 -23.81 -17.92 18.87
N HIS A 394 -24.01 -18.06 20.17
CA HIS A 394 -24.60 -19.24 20.79
C HIS A 394 -26.15 -19.18 20.71
N ASP A 395 -26.66 -19.08 19.49
CA ASP A 395 -28.08 -18.87 19.21
C ASP A 395 -28.82 -20.19 18.88
N ALA A 396 -28.16 -21.35 19.01
CA ALA A 396 -28.77 -22.64 18.71
C ALA A 396 -28.24 -23.75 19.62
N ARG A 397 -28.98 -24.86 19.69
CA ARG A 397 -28.50 -26.14 20.20
C ARG A 397 -27.40 -26.71 19.30
N GLY A 398 -26.42 -27.37 19.91
CA GLY A 398 -25.33 -28.04 19.19
C GLY A 398 -24.25 -27.08 18.68
N VAL A 399 -24.10 -25.89 19.26
CA VAL A 399 -23.01 -24.97 18.91
C VAL A 399 -21.72 -25.45 19.59
N LEU A 400 -20.62 -25.49 18.83
CA LEU A 400 -19.28 -25.84 19.31
C LEU A 400 -18.47 -24.57 19.59
N SER A 401 -17.93 -24.48 20.80
CA SER A 401 -17.15 -23.33 21.26
C SER A 401 -15.95 -23.74 22.09
N MET A 402 -14.90 -22.92 22.08
CA MET A 402 -13.69 -23.14 22.89
C MET A 402 -13.93 -22.77 24.35
N ALA A 403 -13.46 -23.63 25.26
CA ALA A 403 -13.38 -23.30 26.68
C ALA A 403 -12.10 -22.49 26.92
N ASN A 404 -12.20 -21.44 27.74
CA ASN A 404 -11.09 -20.57 28.11
C ASN A 404 -11.15 -20.22 29.61
N SER A 405 -10.03 -19.74 30.14
CA SER A 405 -9.90 -19.27 31.54
C SER A 405 -9.74 -17.75 31.63
N GLY A 406 -10.08 -17.04 30.56
CA GLY A 406 -9.85 -15.61 30.37
C GLY A 406 -9.54 -15.27 28.91
N PRO A 407 -9.40 -13.98 28.58
CA PRO A 407 -9.09 -13.55 27.22
C PRO A 407 -7.77 -14.14 26.72
N HIS A 408 -7.76 -14.62 25.47
CA HIS A 408 -6.59 -15.17 24.77
C HIS A 408 -5.97 -16.43 25.39
N THR A 409 -6.76 -17.22 26.11
CA THR A 409 -6.30 -18.46 26.79
C THR A 409 -6.87 -19.74 26.16
N ASN A 410 -7.17 -19.73 24.86
CA ASN A 410 -7.71 -20.91 24.19
C ASN A 410 -6.66 -22.03 24.10
N GLY A 411 -7.05 -23.25 24.46
CA GLY A 411 -6.20 -24.44 24.46
C GLY A 411 -6.74 -25.55 23.54
N SER A 412 -6.96 -26.75 24.09
CA SER A 412 -7.61 -27.88 23.40
C SER A 412 -9.05 -28.15 23.84
N GLN A 413 -9.47 -27.55 24.96
CA GLN A 413 -10.77 -27.81 25.55
C GLN A 413 -11.89 -27.11 24.76
N PHE A 414 -12.99 -27.82 24.56
CA PHE A 414 -14.18 -27.31 23.88
C PHE A 414 -15.45 -27.80 24.57
N PHE A 415 -16.56 -27.12 24.31
CA PHE A 415 -17.87 -27.52 24.78
C PHE A 415 -18.92 -27.46 23.67
N ILE A 416 -19.98 -28.24 23.85
CA ILE A 416 -21.15 -28.32 22.98
C ILE A 416 -22.36 -27.86 23.78
N THR A 417 -23.11 -26.90 23.26
CA THR A 417 -24.31 -26.39 23.94
C THR A 417 -25.54 -27.28 23.71
N PHE A 418 -26.38 -27.43 24.72
CA PHE A 418 -27.68 -28.10 24.61
C PHE A 418 -28.84 -27.13 24.32
N THR A 419 -28.64 -25.85 24.64
CA THR A 419 -29.63 -24.77 24.50
C THR A 419 -28.95 -23.50 23.98
N GLU A 420 -29.74 -22.47 23.68
CA GLU A 420 -29.23 -21.15 23.33
C GLU A 420 -28.67 -20.47 24.58
N THR A 421 -27.41 -20.02 24.52
CA THR A 421 -26.69 -19.50 25.69
C THR A 421 -26.11 -18.11 25.40
N PRO A 422 -26.95 -17.06 25.33
CA PRO A 422 -26.53 -15.73 24.91
C PRO A 422 -25.50 -15.08 25.86
N HIS A 423 -25.43 -15.54 27.11
CA HIS A 423 -24.49 -15.05 28.12
C HIS A 423 -23.03 -15.46 27.88
N LEU A 424 -22.79 -16.42 26.98
CA LEU A 424 -21.46 -16.85 26.52
C LEU A 424 -20.98 -16.08 25.29
N ASN A 425 -21.85 -15.27 24.68
CA ASN A 425 -21.49 -14.45 23.52
C ASN A 425 -20.40 -13.44 23.91
N ASN A 426 -19.42 -13.25 23.01
CA ASN A 426 -18.24 -12.40 23.19
C ASN A 426 -17.30 -12.82 24.34
N LYS A 427 -17.45 -14.04 24.87
CA LYS A 427 -16.53 -14.61 25.86
C LYS A 427 -15.82 -15.85 25.32
N HIS A 428 -16.56 -16.68 24.58
CA HIS A 428 -16.05 -17.92 24.00
C HIS A 428 -16.11 -17.85 22.48
N THR A 429 -15.05 -18.34 21.84
CA THR A 429 -14.97 -18.40 20.38
C THR A 429 -15.81 -19.56 19.87
N VAL A 430 -16.86 -19.24 19.10
CA VAL A 430 -17.68 -20.23 18.39
C VAL A 430 -16.98 -20.61 17.10
N PHE A 431 -16.66 -21.89 16.92
CA PHE A 431 -15.90 -22.36 15.76
C PHE A 431 -16.62 -23.46 14.97
N GLY A 432 -17.76 -23.97 15.43
CA GLY A 432 -18.52 -24.97 14.68
C GLY A 432 -19.95 -25.15 15.16
N LYS A 433 -20.67 -26.01 14.46
CA LYS A 433 -22.06 -26.39 14.75
C LYS A 433 -22.28 -27.87 14.44
N LEU A 434 -23.09 -28.53 15.25
CA LEU A 434 -23.57 -29.88 14.99
C LEU A 434 -24.52 -29.88 13.77
N VAL A 435 -24.26 -30.79 12.83
CA VAL A 435 -25.09 -30.99 11.62
C VAL A 435 -25.77 -32.36 11.63
N GLY A 436 -25.21 -33.34 12.36
CA GLY A 436 -25.81 -34.65 12.52
C GLY A 436 -25.42 -35.33 13.83
N GLY A 437 -26.27 -36.22 14.32
CA GLY A 437 -26.07 -36.88 15.62
C GLY A 437 -26.77 -36.19 16.79
N GLU A 438 -27.85 -35.43 16.53
CA GLU A 438 -28.66 -34.82 17.60
C GLU A 438 -29.21 -35.85 18.60
N ASP A 439 -29.53 -37.06 18.13
CA ASP A 439 -29.95 -38.19 18.98
C ASP A 439 -28.87 -38.59 19.98
N VAL A 440 -27.60 -38.58 19.56
CA VAL A 440 -26.46 -38.89 20.41
C VAL A 440 -26.29 -37.78 21.45
N LEU A 441 -26.38 -36.52 21.02
CA LEU A 441 -26.32 -35.37 21.92
C LEU A 441 -27.44 -35.42 22.99
N LEU A 442 -28.66 -35.81 22.59
CA LEU A 442 -29.78 -36.01 23.52
C LEU A 442 -29.53 -37.18 24.48
N ARG A 443 -28.92 -38.27 24.02
CA ARG A 443 -28.53 -39.40 24.89
C ARG A 443 -27.46 -38.99 25.90
N MET A 444 -26.49 -38.18 25.48
CA MET A 444 -25.46 -37.62 26.36
C MET A 444 -26.12 -36.75 27.45
N GLU A 445 -27.03 -35.85 27.06
CA GLU A 445 -27.77 -34.97 27.99
C GLU A 445 -28.58 -35.75 29.05
N ARG A 446 -29.14 -36.91 28.69
CA ARG A 446 -29.90 -37.79 29.60
C ARG A 446 -29.05 -38.58 30.58
N THR A 447 -27.72 -38.54 30.48
CA THR A 447 -26.86 -39.25 31.43
C THR A 447 -26.89 -38.58 32.80
N ASN A 448 -27.01 -39.38 33.86
CA ASN A 448 -27.03 -38.86 35.22
C ASN A 448 -25.67 -38.26 35.59
N VAL A 449 -25.69 -37.11 36.25
CA VAL A 449 -24.51 -36.43 36.79
C VAL A 449 -24.30 -36.87 38.24
N ARG A 450 -23.05 -36.95 38.69
CA ARG A 450 -22.74 -37.31 40.08
C ARG A 450 -23.22 -36.20 41.04
N PRO A 451 -23.79 -36.55 42.20
CA PRO A 451 -24.21 -35.54 43.16
C PRO A 451 -22.99 -34.77 43.70
N GLY A 452 -23.00 -33.44 43.55
CA GLY A 452 -21.94 -32.54 44.03
C GLY A 452 -20.73 -32.34 43.11
N SER A 453 -20.70 -33.00 41.95
CA SER A 453 -19.66 -32.80 40.93
C SER A 453 -20.32 -32.81 39.55
N ASP A 454 -20.03 -31.83 38.69
CA ASP A 454 -20.57 -31.75 37.32
C ASP A 454 -20.06 -32.90 36.40
N ARG A 455 -19.55 -34.00 36.95
CA ARG A 455 -19.02 -35.17 36.22
C ARG A 455 -20.14 -36.17 35.91
N PRO A 456 -20.20 -36.73 34.69
CA PRO A 456 -21.16 -37.77 34.36
C PRO A 456 -20.91 -39.04 35.19
N THR A 457 -21.97 -39.78 35.50
CA THR A 457 -21.88 -41.03 36.28
C THR A 457 -21.28 -42.14 35.42
N LYS A 458 -21.69 -42.19 34.15
CA LYS A 458 -21.11 -43.05 33.11
C LYS A 458 -20.19 -42.20 32.26
N ASP A 459 -18.93 -42.58 32.18
CA ASP A 459 -17.95 -41.81 31.43
C ASP A 459 -18.29 -41.83 29.93
N ILE A 460 -18.38 -40.65 29.35
CA ILE A 460 -18.58 -40.46 27.92
C ILE A 460 -17.21 -40.19 27.32
N VAL A 461 -16.75 -41.11 26.47
CA VAL A 461 -15.38 -41.10 25.93
C VAL A 461 -15.44 -40.84 24.44
N ILE A 462 -14.58 -39.94 23.97
CA ILE A 462 -14.27 -39.73 22.57
C ILE A 462 -13.30 -40.84 22.15
N THR A 463 -13.75 -41.77 21.32
CA THR A 463 -12.91 -42.86 20.81
C THR A 463 -11.92 -42.34 19.78
N GLY A 464 -12.34 -41.35 18.97
CA GLY A 464 -11.45 -40.62 18.07
C GLY A 464 -12.21 -39.61 17.23
N VAL A 465 -11.47 -38.78 16.49
CA VAL A 465 -12.03 -37.73 15.65
C VAL A 465 -11.60 -37.92 14.20
N ASN A 466 -12.56 -38.23 13.33
CA ASN A 466 -12.32 -38.40 11.91
C ASN A 466 -12.59 -37.09 11.17
N ILE A 467 -11.64 -36.62 10.39
CA ILE A 467 -11.77 -35.38 9.61
C ILE A 467 -12.20 -35.77 8.20
N LEU A 468 -13.40 -35.36 7.81
CA LEU A 468 -14.01 -35.69 6.51
C LEU A 468 -13.48 -34.76 5.41
N GLN A 469 -13.40 -33.47 5.71
CA GLN A 469 -12.95 -32.45 4.78
C GLN A 469 -12.05 -31.45 5.51
N ASP A 470 -10.80 -31.32 5.05
CA ASP A 470 -9.82 -30.38 5.58
C ASP A 470 -9.49 -29.29 4.52
N PRO A 471 -10.00 -28.07 4.69
CA PRO A 471 -9.74 -26.98 3.75
C PRO A 471 -8.32 -26.44 3.84
N PHE A 472 -7.61 -26.65 4.96
CA PHE A 472 -6.25 -26.13 5.15
C PHE A 472 -5.23 -26.96 4.38
N GLU A 473 -5.41 -28.27 4.30
CA GLU A 473 -4.54 -29.14 3.51
C GLU A 473 -4.69 -28.86 2.00
N GLU A 474 -5.92 -28.61 1.54
CA GLU A 474 -6.18 -28.17 0.16
C GLU A 474 -5.49 -26.84 -0.13
N TYR A 475 -5.56 -25.89 0.81
CA TYR A 475 -4.86 -24.61 0.69
C TYR A 475 -3.34 -24.79 0.60
N GLN A 476 -2.74 -25.60 1.49
CA GLN A 476 -1.31 -25.88 1.47
C GLN A 476 -0.86 -26.54 0.15
N LYS A 477 -1.64 -27.49 -0.38
CA LYS A 477 -1.38 -28.11 -1.68
C LYS A 477 -1.43 -27.07 -2.81
N ARG A 478 -2.43 -26.18 -2.80
CA ARG A 478 -2.56 -25.09 -3.77
C ARG A 478 -1.38 -24.12 -3.71
N LEU A 479 -0.95 -23.76 -2.50
CA LEU A 479 0.19 -22.86 -2.28
C LEU A 479 1.49 -23.49 -2.80
N LYS A 480 1.76 -24.75 -2.45
CA LYS A 480 2.92 -25.51 -2.94
C LYS A 480 2.95 -25.59 -4.47
N ALA A 481 1.81 -25.86 -5.10
CA ALA A 481 1.70 -25.88 -6.56
C ALA A 481 1.96 -24.50 -7.19
N ARG A 482 1.51 -23.42 -6.55
CA ARG A 482 1.75 -22.04 -7.00
C ARG A 482 3.24 -21.67 -6.91
N LEU A 483 3.88 -22.01 -5.80
CA LEU A 483 5.32 -21.75 -5.59
C LEU A 483 6.16 -22.55 -6.57
N ALA A 484 5.91 -23.85 -6.74
CA ALA A 484 6.62 -24.68 -7.71
C ALA A 484 6.51 -24.13 -9.15
N ARG A 485 5.36 -23.55 -9.52
CA ARG A 485 5.18 -22.91 -10.83
C ARG A 485 5.96 -21.59 -10.96
N GLN A 486 6.08 -20.82 -9.88
CA GLN A 486 6.92 -19.62 -9.85
C GLN A 486 8.40 -20.00 -9.96
N ASP A 487 8.87 -20.97 -9.19
CA ASP A 487 10.25 -21.46 -9.23
C ASP A 487 10.63 -21.96 -10.64
N GLN A 488 9.76 -22.76 -11.28
CA GLN A 488 9.94 -23.20 -12.66
C GLN A 488 10.04 -22.03 -13.64
N SER A 489 9.26 -20.96 -13.41
CA SER A 489 9.28 -19.77 -14.26
C SER A 489 10.56 -18.95 -14.06
N GLU A 490 11.05 -18.85 -12.84
CA GLU A 490 12.30 -18.15 -12.50
C GLU A 490 13.52 -18.92 -13.01
N GLU A 491 13.55 -20.24 -12.85
CA GLU A 491 14.60 -21.10 -13.38
C GLU A 491 14.64 -21.04 -14.91
N ALA A 492 13.48 -21.08 -15.58
CA ALA A 492 13.39 -20.90 -17.02
C ALA A 492 13.87 -19.50 -17.47
N GLN A 493 13.59 -18.46 -16.69
CA GLN A 493 14.08 -17.10 -16.96
C GLN A 493 15.59 -16.99 -16.75
N ARG A 494 16.14 -17.57 -15.67
CA ARG A 494 17.59 -17.62 -15.38
C ARG A 494 18.33 -18.34 -16.50
N ARG A 495 17.85 -19.52 -16.91
CA ARG A 495 18.43 -20.30 -18.01
C ARG A 495 18.38 -19.56 -19.35
N ARG A 496 17.32 -18.78 -19.61
CA ARG A 496 17.24 -17.91 -20.80
C ARG A 496 18.22 -16.74 -20.74
N ALA A 497 18.39 -16.12 -19.57
CA ALA A 497 19.32 -15.02 -19.37
C ALA A 497 20.78 -15.49 -19.48
N GLU A 498 21.11 -16.65 -18.93
CA GLU A 498 22.44 -17.26 -19.03
C GLU A 498 22.79 -17.60 -20.48
N LYS A 499 21.89 -18.29 -21.21
CA LYS A 499 22.07 -18.53 -22.65
C LYS A 499 22.19 -17.25 -23.47
N ALA A 500 21.52 -16.17 -23.08
CA ALA A 500 21.66 -14.88 -23.74
C ALA A 500 23.02 -14.25 -23.48
N ALA A 501 23.53 -14.35 -22.24
CA ALA A 501 24.85 -13.86 -21.86
C ALA A 501 25.98 -14.68 -22.51
N GLU A 502 25.84 -16.01 -22.61
CA GLU A 502 26.78 -16.85 -23.37
C GLU A 502 26.80 -16.48 -24.85
N ARG A 503 25.62 -16.33 -25.48
CA ARG A 503 25.50 -15.85 -26.87
C ARG A 503 26.05 -14.46 -27.08
N GLU A 504 26.13 -13.64 -26.03
CA GLU A 504 26.73 -12.31 -26.08
C GLU A 504 28.24 -12.37 -25.95
N LYS A 505 28.78 -13.28 -25.13
CA LYS A 505 30.22 -13.56 -25.01
C LYS A 505 30.81 -14.18 -26.28
N ASP A 506 30.03 -15.00 -26.99
CA ASP A 506 30.47 -15.73 -28.20
C ASP A 506 30.34 -14.88 -29.50
N ARG A 507 30.34 -13.54 -29.39
CA ARG A 507 30.19 -12.60 -30.53
C ARG A 507 31.50 -12.16 -31.17
N THR A 508 32.60 -12.82 -30.85
CA THR A 508 33.90 -12.61 -31.50
C THR A 508 34.03 -13.57 -32.67
N THR A 509 34.18 -13.04 -33.89
CA THR A 509 34.43 -13.88 -35.06
C THR A 509 35.87 -14.40 -35.07
N TRP A 510 36.13 -15.49 -35.79
CA TRP A 510 37.47 -16.11 -35.96
C TRP A 510 38.58 -15.13 -36.41
N LEU A 511 38.22 -14.00 -37.04
CA LEU A 511 39.16 -12.94 -37.46
C LEU A 511 39.41 -11.84 -36.39
N GLY A 512 38.97 -12.05 -35.15
CA GLY A 512 39.19 -11.13 -34.02
C GLY A 512 38.32 -9.86 -34.05
N THR A 513 37.36 -9.76 -34.98
CA THR A 513 36.48 -8.59 -35.08
C THR A 513 35.21 -8.81 -34.25
N ASP A 514 34.98 -7.90 -33.30
CA ASP A 514 33.86 -7.91 -32.36
C ASP A 514 32.57 -7.45 -33.06
N LEU A 515 31.58 -8.34 -33.20
CA LEU A 515 30.30 -8.02 -33.84
C LEU A 515 29.43 -7.24 -32.85
N GLY A 516 29.60 -5.91 -32.86
CA GLY A 516 28.91 -4.93 -32.00
C GLY A 516 27.41 -5.17 -31.74
N ALA A 517 26.89 -4.62 -30.65
CA ALA A 517 25.66 -5.04 -29.96
C ALA A 517 24.43 -5.14 -30.89
N LYS A 518 23.50 -6.06 -30.57
CA LYS A 518 22.36 -6.36 -31.46
C LYS A 518 21.36 -5.19 -31.38
N GLY A 519 21.32 -4.35 -32.42
CA GLY A 519 20.52 -3.12 -32.45
C GLY A 519 21.32 -1.83 -32.70
N GLU A 520 22.65 -1.92 -32.85
CA GLU A 520 23.48 -0.77 -33.24
C GLU A 520 23.01 -0.17 -34.57
N SER A 521 22.80 1.15 -34.58
CA SER A 521 22.43 1.90 -35.77
C SER A 521 23.54 1.83 -36.82
N LYS A 522 23.18 1.88 -38.11
CA LYS A 522 24.17 1.83 -39.22
C LYS A 522 25.27 2.91 -39.08
N ALA A 523 24.95 4.03 -38.45
CA ALA A 523 25.90 5.11 -38.17
C ALA A 523 26.99 4.70 -37.17
N VAL A 524 26.61 4.11 -36.04
CA VAL A 524 27.57 3.64 -35.01
C VAL A 524 28.44 2.51 -35.55
N ARG A 525 27.86 1.62 -36.36
CA ARG A 525 28.61 0.55 -37.05
C ARG A 525 29.61 1.11 -38.07
N ALA A 526 29.25 2.16 -38.81
CA ALA A 526 30.13 2.82 -39.76
C ALA A 526 31.24 3.62 -39.06
N GLU A 527 30.95 4.22 -37.91
CA GLU A 527 31.92 4.98 -37.12
C GLU A 527 32.95 4.07 -36.42
N ARG A 528 32.52 2.91 -35.91
CA ARG A 528 33.44 1.86 -35.42
C ARG A 528 34.32 1.30 -36.54
N LYS A 529 33.74 1.05 -37.71
CA LYS A 529 34.50 0.57 -38.88
C LYS A 529 35.55 1.60 -39.31
N ARG A 530 35.19 2.89 -39.33
CA ARG A 530 36.14 3.99 -39.58
C ARG A 530 37.24 4.08 -38.53
N LYS A 531 36.94 3.87 -37.24
CA LYS A 531 37.98 3.82 -36.19
C LYS A 531 38.92 2.62 -36.33
N ALA A 532 38.40 1.46 -36.72
CA ALA A 532 39.22 0.27 -37.00
C ALA A 532 40.10 0.45 -38.26
N ASP A 533 39.59 1.17 -39.27
CA ASP A 533 40.34 1.51 -40.49
C ASP A 533 41.42 2.60 -40.23
N ASP A 534 41.23 3.47 -39.22
CA ASP A 534 42.18 4.55 -38.84
C ASP A 534 43.35 4.05 -37.96
N GLU A 535 43.16 2.94 -37.24
CA GLU A 535 44.25 2.20 -36.59
C GLU A 535 45.03 1.27 -37.56
N GLY A 536 44.52 1.12 -38.79
CA GLY A 536 45.12 0.32 -39.86
C GLY A 536 46.16 1.08 -40.68
N VAL A 537 47.44 0.86 -40.38
CA VAL A 537 48.66 1.07 -41.20
C VAL A 537 48.50 1.95 -42.45
N GLY A 538 48.72 3.27 -42.35
CA GLY A 538 48.63 4.14 -43.54
C GLY A 538 49.16 5.57 -43.40
N LYS A 539 50.28 5.80 -42.69
CA LYS A 539 50.81 7.15 -42.39
C LYS A 539 51.46 7.92 -43.56
N TYR A 540 51.37 7.47 -44.82
CA TYR A 540 52.18 8.03 -45.92
C TYR A 540 51.47 8.23 -47.27
N LEU A 541 50.22 8.72 -47.33
CA LEU A 541 49.69 9.28 -48.59
C LEU A 541 48.79 10.50 -48.34
N LYS A 542 49.24 11.69 -48.78
CA LYS A 542 48.39 12.87 -48.95
C LYS A 542 47.85 12.88 -50.39
N PRO A 543 46.54 12.95 -50.66
CA PRO A 543 46.06 13.20 -52.01
C PRO A 543 46.00 14.72 -52.30
N ALA A 544 46.44 15.06 -53.51
CA ALA A 544 46.46 16.41 -54.06
C ALA A 544 45.07 16.87 -54.56
N LYS A 545 44.98 18.20 -54.67
CA LYS A 545 43.85 19.09 -55.02
C LYS A 545 43.18 18.74 -56.37
N ALA A 546 41.84 18.78 -56.43
CA ALA A 546 41.04 18.78 -57.67
C ALA A 546 40.13 20.04 -57.75
N PRO A 547 39.81 20.57 -58.95
CA PRO A 547 39.15 21.87 -59.12
C PRO A 547 37.61 21.81 -59.16
N ALA A 548 36.99 22.99 -59.02
CA ALA A 548 35.55 23.27 -58.87
C ALA A 548 34.72 23.12 -60.18
N PRO A 549 33.37 23.00 -60.09
CA PRO A 549 32.50 22.67 -61.21
C PRO A 549 31.90 23.91 -61.93
N VAL A 550 31.53 23.74 -63.22
CA VAL A 550 30.81 24.71 -64.05
C VAL A 550 29.47 24.12 -64.53
N ALA A 551 28.53 25.01 -64.86
CA ALA A 551 27.08 24.90 -64.76
C ALA A 551 26.29 24.23 -65.91
N ALA A 552 25.09 23.75 -65.53
CA ALA A 552 23.75 23.84 -66.15
C ALA A 552 23.42 23.28 -67.56
N ALA A 553 22.37 22.43 -67.61
CA ALA A 553 21.16 22.60 -68.44
C ALA A 553 20.06 21.55 -68.08
N ALA A 554 18.80 21.97 -68.00
CA ALA A 554 17.56 21.16 -67.91
C ALA A 554 16.70 21.42 -69.18
N PRO A 555 15.42 20.96 -69.40
CA PRO A 555 14.50 20.08 -68.63
C PRO A 555 13.61 19.13 -69.52
N ALA A 556 12.46 18.67 -68.96
CA ALA A 556 11.22 18.07 -69.57
C ALA A 556 11.14 16.52 -69.63
N ALA A 557 10.04 15.80 -69.35
CA ALA A 557 8.63 16.06 -68.98
C ALA A 557 8.03 14.81 -68.23
N LYS A 558 6.88 14.97 -67.56
CA LYS A 558 6.06 13.94 -66.86
C LYS A 558 4.85 13.49 -67.76
N PRO A 559 3.76 12.82 -67.27
CA PRO A 559 3.55 11.42 -66.84
C PRO A 559 2.23 10.78 -67.42
N VAL A 560 1.96 9.46 -67.30
CA VAL A 560 0.61 8.82 -67.38
C VAL A 560 0.69 7.39 -66.77
N GLU A 561 0.09 7.06 -65.59
CA GLU A 561 -1.25 6.44 -65.30
C GLU A 561 -1.37 4.92 -65.65
N PHE A 562 -2.06 3.99 -64.96
CA PHE A 562 -3.21 3.95 -64.05
C PHE A 562 -3.31 2.56 -63.32
N GLY A 563 -3.93 2.52 -62.11
CA GLY A 563 -4.84 1.48 -61.55
C GLY A 563 -4.43 -0.02 -61.39
N ILE A 564 -4.92 -0.87 -60.46
CA ILE A 564 -6.09 -0.93 -59.54
C ILE A 564 -5.82 -1.95 -58.38
N GLU A 565 -6.24 -1.53 -57.18
CA GLU A 565 -6.81 -2.17 -55.97
C GLU A 565 -6.45 -3.54 -55.33
N LYS A 566 -6.63 -3.51 -53.99
CA LYS A 566 -6.45 -4.52 -52.93
C LYS A 566 -7.61 -5.52 -52.81
N LYS A 567 -7.33 -6.72 -52.25
CA LYS A 567 -8.24 -7.35 -51.25
C LYS A 567 -7.55 -8.32 -50.28
N LYS A 568 -8.02 -8.28 -49.02
CA LYS A 568 -7.61 -9.03 -47.82
C LYS A 568 -7.95 -10.53 -47.85
N ARG A 569 -7.15 -11.36 -47.17
CA ARG A 569 -7.62 -12.55 -46.40
C ARG A 569 -6.83 -12.72 -45.08
N LYS A 570 -7.56 -13.08 -44.01
CA LYS A 570 -7.10 -13.54 -42.68
C LYS A 570 -6.93 -15.07 -42.67
N ALA A 571 -5.96 -15.59 -41.91
CA ALA A 571 -6.00 -16.85 -41.13
C ALA A 571 -4.66 -16.95 -40.35
N GLY A 572 -4.63 -17.12 -39.02
CA GLY A 572 -4.45 -18.42 -38.35
C GLY A 572 -2.98 -18.89 -38.48
N GLY A 573 -2.09 -18.82 -37.49
CA GLY A 573 -2.22 -19.45 -36.18
C GLY A 573 -1.80 -20.93 -36.27
N GLY A 574 -0.51 -21.23 -36.10
CA GLY A 574 0.00 -22.61 -36.05
C GLY A 574 1.49 -22.72 -36.41
N PHE A 575 2.36 -22.64 -35.41
CA PHE A 575 3.79 -22.96 -35.53
C PHE A 575 3.92 -24.49 -35.46
N GLY A 576 4.26 -25.10 -36.59
CA GLY A 576 4.42 -26.54 -36.76
C GLY A 576 5.78 -27.06 -36.30
N ASP A 577 5.74 -28.32 -35.92
CA ASP A 577 6.77 -29.22 -35.40
C ASP A 577 8.09 -29.24 -36.20
N PHE A 578 9.22 -29.38 -35.48
CA PHE A 578 10.59 -29.42 -36.00
C PHE A 578 11.21 -30.82 -35.84
N SER A 579 10.46 -31.86 -36.19
CA SER A 579 10.92 -33.26 -36.19
C SER A 579 11.77 -33.60 -37.42
N GLY A 580 12.75 -32.74 -37.71
CA GLY A 580 13.62 -32.90 -38.88
C GLY A 580 14.86 -32.02 -38.88
N TRP A 581 15.41 -31.67 -37.72
CA TRP A 581 16.76 -31.09 -37.66
C TRP A 581 17.56 -31.53 -36.44
#